data_AF-A0A3S1RSH3-F1
#
_entry.id   AF-A0A3S1RSH3-F1
#
_cell.length_a   1.000
_cell.length_b   1.000
_cell.length_c   1.000
_cell.angle_alpha   90.00
_cell.angle_beta   90.00
_cell.angle_gamma   90.00
#
_symmetry.space_group_name_H-M   'P 1'
#
loop_
_entity.id
_entity.type
_entity.pdbx_description
1 polymer ?
#
loop_
_entity_poly.entity_id
_entity_poly.type
_entity_poly.pdbx_seq_one_letter_code
_entity_poly.pdbx_strand_id
1 'polypeptide(L)' 'GPAIEMSWQGFNELGIWSKPGGAPFLCIEPWHGIASPVDFDGEFTGKPGVMLIEPGTRRVLSYRIGLSREP' A
#
# COMPACT_ATOMS: atom_id res chain seq x y z
N GLY A 1 25.51 6.56 -0.28
CA GLY A 1 25.05 5.46 -1.18
C GLY A 1 23.72 5.83 -1.84
N PRO A 2 23.27 5.19 -2.95
CA PRO A 2 21.98 5.49 -3.55
C PRO A 2 20.83 5.04 -2.63
N ALA A 3 19.79 5.87 -2.51
CA ALA A 3 18.63 5.62 -1.66
C ALA A 3 17.33 6.05 -2.35
N ILE A 4 16.23 5.44 -1.90
CA ILE A 4 14.86 5.75 -2.29
C ILE A 4 14.11 6.21 -1.05
N GLU A 5 13.37 7.31 -1.15
CA GLU A 5 12.44 7.78 -0.14
C GLU A 5 11.00 7.60 -0.65
N MET A 6 10.15 6.91 0.10
CA MET A 6 8.73 6.79 -0.18
C MET A 6 7.96 7.65 0.83
N SER A 7 7.13 8.57 0.34
CA SER A 7 6.19 9.33 1.16
C SER A 7 4.77 9.14 0.61
N TRP A 8 3.77 9.13 1.49
CA TRP A 8 2.39 8.87 1.08
C TRP A 8 1.38 9.62 1.95
N GLN A 9 0.18 9.82 1.39
CA GLN A 9 -0.95 10.43 2.07
C GLN A 9 -2.24 9.69 1.69
N GLY A 10 -3.06 9.39 2.70
CA GLY A 10 -4.36 8.73 2.52
C GLY A 10 -4.29 7.20 2.46
N PHE A 11 -3.11 6.60 2.51
CA PHE A 11 -2.92 5.16 2.72
C PHE A 11 -2.76 4.89 4.21
N ASN A 12 -3.38 3.82 4.71
CA ASN A 12 -3.34 3.46 6.14
C ASN A 12 -2.30 2.38 6.43
N GLU A 13 -1.88 1.64 5.40
CA GLU A 13 -1.04 0.46 5.52
C GLU A 13 0.16 0.57 4.58
N LEU A 14 1.23 -0.18 4.88
CA LEU A 14 2.42 -0.30 4.04
C LEU A 14 2.85 -1.76 3.92
N GLY A 15 2.72 -2.32 2.72
CA GLY A 15 3.29 -3.62 2.37
C GLY A 15 4.80 -3.50 2.13
N ILE A 16 5.58 -4.33 2.82
CA ILE A 16 7.02 -4.49 2.58
C ILE A 16 7.26 -5.96 2.24
N TRP A 17 7.74 -6.23 1.03
CA TRP A 17 7.88 -7.61 0.55
C TRP A 17 9.12 -7.81 -0.32
N SER A 18 9.73 -8.99 -0.19
CA SER A 18 10.70 -9.51 -1.15
C SER A 18 10.45 -11.01 -1.33
N LYS A 19 10.79 -11.54 -2.51
CA LYS A 19 10.61 -12.97 -2.80
C LYS A 19 11.44 -13.79 -1.79
N PRO A 20 10.82 -14.74 -1.08
CA PRO A 20 11.56 -15.70 -0.27
C PRO A 20 12.62 -16.43 -1.14
N GLY A 21 13.84 -16.53 -0.63
CA GLY A 21 14.99 -17.03 -1.40
C GLY A 21 15.88 -15.93 -2.00
N GLY A 22 15.65 -14.66 -1.66
CA GLY A 22 16.65 -13.59 -1.83
C GLY A 22 16.62 -12.92 -3.19
N ALA A 23 15.45 -12.45 -3.64
CA ALA A 23 15.41 -11.56 -4.81
C ALA A 23 16.23 -10.29 -4.56
N PRO A 24 16.98 -9.78 -5.55
CA PRO A 24 17.80 -8.57 -5.41
C PRO A 24 16.96 -7.29 -5.51
N PHE A 25 15.74 -7.29 -4.98
CA PHE A 25 14.86 -6.13 -4.90
C PHE A 25 13.89 -6.24 -3.72
N LEU A 26 13.35 -5.09 -3.34
CA LEU A 26 12.31 -4.93 -2.31
C LEU A 26 11.10 -4.19 -2.91
N CYS A 27 9.91 -4.70 -2.66
CA CYS A 27 8.65 -4.00 -2.91
C CYS A 27 8.30 -3.12 -1.72
N ILE A 28 7.84 -1.89 -2.01
CA ILE A 28 7.34 -0.92 -1.05
C ILE A 28 5.96 -0.50 -1.56
N GLU A 29 4.90 -0.84 -0.81
CA GLU A 29 3.54 -0.85 -1.33
C GLU A 29 2.58 -0.11 -0.39
N PRO A 30 2.38 1.22 -0.57
CA PRO A 30 1.37 1.96 0.19
C PRO A 30 -0.03 1.43 -0.14
N TRP A 31 -0.80 1.00 0.87
CA TRP A 31 -2.09 0.37 0.68
C TRP A 31 -3.22 1.09 1.42
N HIS A 32 -4.37 1.16 0.75
CA HIS A 32 -5.64 1.53 1.35
C HIS A 32 -6.60 0.35 1.18
N GLY A 33 -6.44 -0.61 2.07
CA GLY A 33 -7.05 -1.92 2.00
C GLY A 33 -6.05 -3.00 2.36
N ILE A 34 -6.56 -4.17 2.73
CA ILE A 34 -5.75 -5.32 3.09
C ILE A 34 -6.24 -6.59 2.39
N ALA A 35 -5.41 -7.62 2.40
CA ALA A 35 -5.85 -8.97 2.06
C ALA A 35 -7.03 -9.36 2.94
N SER A 36 -7.93 -10.20 2.41
CA SER A 36 -9.03 -10.70 3.24
C SER A 36 -8.43 -11.48 4.42
N PRO A 37 -8.96 -11.30 5.65
CA PRO A 37 -8.69 -12.23 6.73
C PRO A 37 -8.99 -13.67 6.28
N VAL A 38 -8.23 -14.64 6.79
CA VAL A 38 -8.33 -16.05 6.39
C VAL A 38 -9.74 -16.62 6.59
N ASP A 39 -10.44 -16.13 7.61
CA ASP A 39 -11.76 -16.51 8.06
C ASP A 39 -12.87 -15.58 7.59
N PHE A 40 -12.57 -14.60 6.72
CA PHE A 40 -13.58 -13.69 6.23
C PHE A 40 -14.47 -14.36 5.17
N ASP A 41 -15.75 -14.56 5.49
CA ASP A 41 -16.79 -15.12 4.63
C ASP A 41 -17.99 -14.16 4.42
N GLY A 42 -17.88 -12.93 4.93
CA GLY A 42 -18.94 -11.93 4.89
C GLY A 42 -19.07 -11.21 3.55
N GLU A 43 -20.06 -10.31 3.49
CA GLU A 43 -20.31 -9.44 2.34
C GLU A 43 -19.10 -8.54 2.04
N PHE A 44 -18.82 -8.28 0.76
CA PHE A 44 -17.67 -7.47 0.35
C PHE A 44 -17.60 -6.11 1.04
N THR A 45 -18.74 -5.46 1.25
CA THR A 45 -18.82 -4.15 1.92
C THR A 45 -18.42 -4.19 3.39
N GLY A 46 -18.45 -5.36 4.03
CA GLY A 46 -17.97 -5.61 5.38
C GLY A 46 -16.51 -6.03 5.46
N LYS A 47 -15.81 -6.21 4.32
CA LYS A 47 -14.41 -6.61 4.33
C LYS A 47 -13.53 -5.51 4.95
N PRO A 48 -12.65 -5.85 5.92
CA PRO A 48 -11.75 -4.88 6.51
C PRO A 48 -10.90 -4.14 5.49
N GLY A 49 -10.81 -2.81 5.64
CA GLY A 49 -10.03 -1.94 4.77
C GLY A 49 -10.67 -1.62 3.41
N VAL A 50 -11.88 -2.10 3.10
CA VAL A 50 -12.59 -1.70 1.88
C VAL A 50 -12.92 -0.21 1.92
N MET A 51 -12.52 0.52 0.88
CA MET A 51 -12.89 1.91 0.68
C MET A 51 -14.24 2.00 -0.03
N LEU A 52 -15.29 2.38 0.70
CA LEU A 52 -16.59 2.69 0.11
C LEU A 52 -16.59 4.15 -0.39
N ILE A 53 -16.95 4.34 -1.66
CA ILE A 53 -17.04 5.66 -2.31
C ILE A 53 -18.46 5.86 -2.79
N GLU A 54 -19.13 6.87 -2.23
CA GLU A 54 -20.52 7.19 -2.58
C GLU A 54 -20.65 7.62 -4.06
N PRO A 55 -21.80 7.37 -4.70
CA PRO A 55 -22.07 7.81 -6.06
C PRO A 55 -21.77 9.31 -6.25
N GLY A 56 -21.03 9.64 -7.31
CA GLY A 56 -20.65 11.02 -7.64
C GLY A 56 -19.53 11.61 -6.77
N THR A 57 -18.99 10.87 -5.80
CA THR A 57 -17.90 11.35 -4.95
C THR A 57 -16.53 10.85 -5.40
N ARG A 58 -15.47 11.40 -4.81
CA ARG A 58 -14.07 11.02 -5.08
C ARG A 58 -13.30 10.83 -3.78
N ARG A 59 -12.34 9.91 -3.81
CA ARG A 59 -11.22 9.84 -2.86
C ARG A 59 -9.91 9.99 -3.63
N VAL A 60 -8.96 10.69 -3.03
CA VAL A 60 -7.64 10.92 -3.61
C VAL A 60 -6.62 10.45 -2.60
N LEU A 61 -5.70 9.64 -3.10
CA LEU A 61 -4.55 9.15 -2.37
C LEU A 61 -3.34 9.49 -3.24
N SER A 62 -2.22 9.80 -2.61
CA SER A 62 -1.02 10.20 -3.32
C SER A 62 0.20 9.61 -2.65
N TYR A 63 1.16 9.20 -3.46
CA TYR A 63 2.49 8.84 -3.00
C TYR A 63 3.54 9.55 -3.87
N ARG A 64 4.75 9.68 -3.32
CA ARG A 64 5.91 10.22 -4.01
C ARG A 64 7.10 9.31 -3.73
N ILE A 65 7.86 9.07 -4.79
CA ILE A 65 9.14 8.37 -4.75
C ILE A 65 10.23 9.40 -5.01
N GLY A 66 11.07 9.66 -4.00
CA GLY A 66 12.27 10.46 -4.09
C GLY A 66 13.49 9.57 -4.32
N LEU A 67 14.44 10.05 -5.11
CA LEU A 67 15.75 9.42 -5.27
C LEU A 67 16.79 10.33 -4.63
N SER A 68 17.63 9.77 -3.77
CA SER A 68 18.77 10.49 -3.20
C SER A 68 20.05 9.71 -3.36
N ARG A 69 21.16 10.45 -3.36
CA ARG A 69 22.50 9.90 -3.27
C ARG A 69 23.21 10.71 -2.20
N GLU A 70 23.39 10.13 -1.03
CA GLU A 70 24.33 10.73 -0.09
C GLU A 70 25.75 10.60 -0.67
N PRO A 71 26.57 11.66 -0.59
CA PRO A 71 27.99 11.63 -0.94
C PRO A 71 28.74 10.44 -0.32
#